data_AF-A0A317CWJ9-F1
#
_entry.id   AF-A0A317CWJ9-F1
#
_cell.length_a   1.000
_cell.length_b   1.000
_cell.length_c   1.000
_cell.angle_alpha   90.00
_cell.angle_beta   90.00
_cell.angle_gamma   90.00
#
_symmetry.space_group_name_H-M   'P 1'
#
loop_
_entity.id
_entity.type
_entity.pdbx_description
1 polymer ?
#
loop_
_entity_poly.entity_id
_entity_poly.type
_entity_poly.pdbx_seq_one_letter_code
_entity_poly.pdbx_strand_id
1 'polypeptide(L)'
;MWFDDLSCEGGVLIDVDARHLLLFTELGQFSLEQRYAYRAGLLDAYRRTWGGWTVSWAYDGIGDLVAYLGEEPDQVRSERAWWDGLYPDGGQRPDGPVEYLVSVADAGRCRPYALPFESCPPWRLGPRLLDRLDSRDLVTACSAHPAAGLHLDVARRRAGLWSIRPLAGLAQDWSELWPGWELEL
;
A
#
# COMPACT_ATOMS: atom_id res chain seq x y z
N MET A 1 -1.64 18.86 8.30
CA MET A 1 -2.80 19.69 7.85
C MET A 1 -3.90 18.71 7.47
N TRP A 2 -5.19 18.91 7.73
CA TRP A 2 -6.18 17.83 7.51
C TRP A 2 -6.28 17.26 6.06
N PHE A 3 -5.62 17.91 5.10
CA PHE A 3 -5.50 17.50 3.69
C PHE A 3 -4.15 16.83 3.32
N ASP A 4 -3.32 16.45 4.27
CA ASP A 4 -2.09 15.70 3.93
C ASP A 4 -2.36 14.21 3.66
N ASP A 5 -1.44 13.55 2.96
CA ASP A 5 -1.57 12.17 2.48
C ASP A 5 -1.72 11.11 3.59
N LEU A 6 -1.34 11.44 4.82
CA LEU A 6 -1.49 10.57 5.99
C LEU A 6 -2.81 10.81 6.75
N SER A 7 -3.34 12.03 6.69
CA SER A 7 -4.55 12.43 7.42
C SER A 7 -5.82 12.37 6.57
N CYS A 8 -5.69 12.43 5.23
CA CYS A 8 -6.82 12.46 4.32
C CYS A 8 -7.42 11.05 4.16
N GLU A 9 -8.57 10.83 4.79
CA GLU A 9 -9.28 9.54 4.76
C GLU A 9 -10.06 9.28 3.46
N GLY A 10 -10.07 10.22 2.52
CA GLY A 10 -10.72 10.01 1.24
C GLY A 10 -10.84 11.28 0.41
N GLY A 11 -11.02 11.08 -0.89
CA GLY A 11 -11.17 12.16 -1.84
C GLY A 11 -11.79 11.66 -3.14
N VAL A 12 -12.40 12.60 -3.86
CA VAL A 12 -12.99 12.36 -5.17
C VAL A 12 -12.69 13.54 -6.07
N LEU A 13 -12.27 13.23 -7.30
CA LEU A 13 -12.15 14.17 -8.41
C LEU A 13 -13.18 13.79 -9.46
N ILE A 14 -13.92 14.79 -9.93
CA ILE A 14 -14.95 14.65 -10.96
C ILE A 14 -14.54 15.53 -12.15
N ASP A 15 -14.02 14.90 -13.20
CA ASP A 15 -13.74 15.56 -14.47
C ASP A 15 -14.93 15.34 -15.41
N VAL A 16 -15.71 16.40 -15.61
CA VAL A 16 -16.92 16.37 -16.44
C VAL A 16 -16.60 16.31 -17.92
N ASP A 17 -15.48 16.92 -18.34
CA ASP A 17 -15.09 17.00 -19.74
C ASP A 17 -14.53 15.64 -20.20
N ALA A 18 -13.65 15.03 -19.41
CA ALA A 18 -13.12 13.70 -19.68
C ALA A 18 -14.07 12.56 -19.29
N ARG A 19 -15.15 12.87 -18.54
CA ARG A 19 -16.05 11.90 -17.91
C ARG A 19 -15.29 10.89 -17.06
N HIS A 20 -14.46 11.40 -16.16
CA HIS A 20 -13.62 10.60 -15.27
C HIS A 20 -13.96 10.88 -13.81
N LEU A 21 -14.29 9.82 -13.08
CA LEU A 21 -14.41 9.79 -11.63
C LEU A 21 -13.19 9.07 -11.05
N LEU A 22 -12.29 9.82 -10.41
CA LEU A 22 -11.12 9.30 -9.71
C LEU A 22 -11.34 9.44 -8.21
N LEU A 23 -11.19 8.36 -7.44
CA LEU A 23 -11.50 8.37 -6.02
C LEU A 23 -10.59 7.48 -5.19
N PHE A 24 -10.48 7.81 -3.91
CA PHE A 24 -9.94 6.92 -2.88
C PHE A 24 -10.69 7.12 -1.57
N THR A 25 -10.64 6.13 -0.70
CA THR A 25 -11.06 6.26 0.69
C THR A 25 -10.34 5.25 1.55
N GLU A 26 -10.05 5.61 2.79
CA GLU A 26 -9.63 4.71 3.83
C GLU A 26 -10.78 3.78 4.22
N LEU A 27 -10.42 2.55 4.54
CA LEU A 27 -11.37 1.47 4.83
C LEU A 27 -11.22 1.00 6.28
N GLY A 28 -10.64 1.85 7.13
CA GLY A 28 -10.30 1.59 8.53
C GLY A 28 -11.48 1.10 9.36
N GLN A 29 -12.67 1.63 9.08
CA GLN A 29 -13.96 1.33 9.71
C GLN A 29 -14.48 -0.09 9.46
N PHE A 30 -13.94 -0.81 8.48
CA PHE A 30 -14.32 -2.18 8.17
C PHE A 30 -13.27 -3.17 8.66
N SER A 31 -13.72 -4.38 9.01
CA SER A 31 -12.78 -5.49 9.23
C SER A 31 -11.97 -5.75 7.96
N LEU A 32 -10.73 -6.24 8.10
CA LEU A 32 -9.84 -6.48 6.95
C LEU A 32 -10.52 -7.31 5.85
N GLU A 33 -11.29 -8.33 6.23
CA GLU A 33 -12.05 -9.18 5.32
C GLU A 33 -13.10 -8.40 4.51
N GLN A 34 -13.74 -7.41 5.13
CA GLN A 34 -14.79 -6.61 4.49
C GLN A 34 -14.25 -5.54 3.55
N ARG A 35 -13.02 -5.05 3.76
CA ARG A 35 -12.45 -3.92 2.99
C ARG A 35 -12.40 -4.21 1.48
N TYR A 36 -12.01 -5.43 1.09
CA TYR A 36 -11.94 -5.84 -0.31
C TYR A 36 -13.30 -5.83 -0.99
N ALA A 37 -14.27 -6.52 -0.36
CA ALA A 37 -15.63 -6.61 -0.88
C ALA A 37 -16.28 -5.23 -0.94
N TYR A 38 -16.01 -4.38 0.05
CA TYR A 38 -16.50 -3.01 0.08
C TYR A 38 -15.92 -2.17 -1.06
N ARG A 39 -14.60 -2.14 -1.25
CA ARG A 39 -13.96 -1.40 -2.36
C ARG A 39 -14.47 -1.86 -3.72
N ALA A 40 -14.55 -3.18 -3.92
CA ALA A 40 -15.08 -3.76 -5.16
C ALA A 40 -16.54 -3.37 -5.40
N GLY A 41 -17.39 -3.47 -4.36
CA GLY A 41 -18.80 -3.09 -4.41
C GLY A 41 -19.01 -1.59 -4.66
N LEU A 42 -18.20 -0.74 -4.04
CA LEU A 42 -18.23 0.71 -4.26
C LEU A 42 -17.90 1.06 -5.71
N LEU A 43 -16.82 0.49 -6.25
CA LEU A 43 -16.42 0.71 -7.65
C LEU A 43 -17.46 0.19 -8.64
N ASP A 44 -18.05 -0.99 -8.39
CA ASP A 44 -19.13 -1.54 -9.22
C ASP A 44 -20.38 -0.65 -9.19
N ALA A 45 -20.80 -0.21 -8.00
CA ALA A 45 -21.94 0.70 -7.85
C ALA A 45 -21.70 2.02 -8.59
N TYR A 46 -20.50 2.60 -8.49
CA TYR A 46 -20.19 3.86 -9.16
C TYR A 46 -20.13 3.70 -10.69
N ARG A 47 -19.56 2.60 -11.21
CA ARG A 47 -19.57 2.32 -12.65
C ARG A 47 -20.98 2.19 -13.23
N ARG A 48 -21.93 1.67 -12.46
CA ARG A 48 -23.34 1.56 -12.86
C ARG A 48 -24.07 2.91 -12.82
N THR A 49 -23.82 3.70 -11.78
CA THR A 49 -24.42 5.02 -11.60
C THR A 49 -23.89 6.04 -12.61
N TRP A 50 -22.59 6.00 -12.90
CA TRP A 50 -21.90 6.91 -13.82
C TRP A 50 -21.72 6.25 -15.19
N GLY A 51 -22.84 5.90 -15.82
CA GLY A 51 -22.85 5.23 -17.12
C GLY A 51 -22.08 6.03 -18.19
N GLY A 52 -21.13 5.38 -18.87
CA GLY A 52 -20.29 6.00 -19.89
C GLY A 52 -19.13 6.85 -19.35
N TRP A 53 -18.85 6.78 -18.04
CA TRP A 53 -17.68 7.40 -17.42
C TRP A 53 -16.60 6.35 -17.12
N THR A 54 -15.35 6.81 -17.06
CA THR A 54 -14.25 6.05 -16.47
C THR A 54 -14.33 6.20 -14.96
N VAL A 55 -14.31 5.09 -14.22
CA VAL A 55 -14.27 5.08 -12.75
C VAL A 55 -13.04 4.30 -12.29
N SER A 56 -12.10 4.99 -11.66
CA SER A 56 -10.83 4.43 -11.23
C SER A 56 -10.50 4.80 -9.78
N TRP A 57 -9.64 3.98 -9.18
CA TRP A 57 -9.14 4.21 -7.83
C TRP A 57 -7.82 4.97 -7.88
N ALA A 58 -7.65 5.94 -6.99
CA ALA A 58 -6.39 6.64 -6.75
C ALA A 58 -5.52 5.82 -5.77
N TYR A 59 -4.47 5.21 -6.29
CA TYR A 59 -3.55 4.36 -5.53
C TYR A 59 -2.52 5.17 -4.74
N ASP A 60 -2.27 6.41 -5.13
CA ASP A 60 -1.49 7.39 -4.37
C ASP A 60 -2.39 8.34 -3.54
N GLY A 61 -3.68 7.98 -3.40
CA GLY A 61 -4.65 8.75 -2.63
C GLY A 61 -4.78 10.18 -3.16
N ILE A 62 -4.61 11.16 -2.26
CA ILE A 62 -4.69 12.58 -2.65
C ILE A 62 -3.56 12.99 -3.62
N GLY A 63 -2.42 12.30 -3.62
CA GLY A 63 -1.34 12.56 -4.56
C GLY A 63 -1.76 12.35 -6.02
N ASP A 64 -2.52 11.30 -6.32
CA ASP A 64 -3.07 11.06 -7.66
C ASP A 64 -4.10 12.14 -8.06
N LEU A 65 -4.88 12.66 -7.10
CA LEU A 65 -5.85 13.73 -7.37
C LEU A 65 -5.14 15.03 -7.74
N VAL A 66 -4.08 15.38 -7.00
CA VAL A 66 -3.24 16.57 -7.26
C VAL A 66 -2.52 16.42 -8.61
N ALA A 67 -1.93 15.25 -8.87
CA ALA A 67 -1.28 14.96 -10.16
C ALA A 67 -2.24 15.10 -11.34
N TYR A 68 -3.48 14.64 -11.19
CA TYR A 68 -4.51 14.76 -12.24
C TYR A 68 -4.80 16.22 -12.60
N LEU A 69 -4.70 17.15 -11.63
CA LEU A 69 -4.88 18.59 -11.85
C LEU A 69 -3.64 19.26 -12.49
N GLY A 70 -2.56 18.51 -12.74
CA GLY A 70 -1.29 19.05 -13.26
C GLY A 70 -0.43 19.71 -12.18
N GLU A 71 -0.74 19.49 -10.91
CA GLU A 71 -0.01 20.02 -9.77
C GLU A 71 0.98 18.97 -9.22
N GLU A 72 1.98 19.42 -8.47
CA GLU A 72 3.02 18.56 -7.91
C GLU A 72 2.49 17.79 -6.67
N PRO A 73 2.52 16.44 -6.66
CA PRO A 73 2.04 15.64 -5.52
C PRO A 73 2.76 15.91 -4.20
N ASP A 74 3.98 16.47 -4.26
CA ASP A 74 4.78 16.83 -3.09
C ASP A 74 4.08 17.86 -2.18
N GLN A 75 3.15 18.66 -2.73
CA GLN A 75 2.39 19.66 -1.98
C GLN A 75 1.49 19.07 -0.89
N VAL A 76 1.10 17.80 -1.00
CA VAL A 76 0.20 17.11 -0.07
C VAL A 76 0.92 16.05 0.77
N ARG A 77 2.25 15.96 0.69
CA ARG A 77 3.03 14.97 1.44
C ARG A 77 3.24 15.42 2.88
N SER A 78 2.98 14.51 3.80
CA SER A 78 3.39 14.65 5.20
C SER A 78 4.83 14.21 5.41
N GLU A 79 5.50 14.85 6.38
CA GLU A 79 6.72 14.30 6.96
C GLU A 79 6.42 12.94 7.61
N ARG A 80 7.23 11.93 7.27
CA ARG A 80 7.04 10.55 7.72
C ARG A 80 8.06 10.22 8.82
N ALA A 81 7.62 10.22 10.07
CA ALA A 81 8.40 9.70 11.18
C ALA A 81 8.02 8.24 11.46
N TRP A 82 8.78 7.30 10.89
CA TRP A 82 8.70 5.88 11.26
C TRP A 82 9.86 5.55 12.21
N TRP A 83 9.67 4.55 13.08
CA TRP A 83 10.76 4.04 13.90
C TRP A 83 11.77 3.26 13.06
N ASP A 84 13.02 3.20 13.51
CA ASP A 84 14.12 2.47 12.87
C ASP A 84 13.99 0.94 13.10
N GLY A 85 13.05 0.29 12.42
CA GLY A 85 12.89 -1.16 12.50
C GLY A 85 11.59 -1.70 11.91
N LEU A 86 11.49 -3.03 11.84
CA LEU A 86 10.26 -3.71 11.39
C LEU A 86 9.14 -3.60 12.42
N TYR A 87 9.49 -3.63 13.70
CA TYR A 87 8.56 -3.59 14.82
C TYR A 87 8.85 -2.40 15.74
N PRO A 88 7.84 -1.88 16.46
CA PRO A 88 8.03 -0.86 17.47
C PRO A 88 9.09 -1.28 18.51
N ASP A 89 9.75 -0.30 19.12
CA ASP A 89 10.67 -0.47 20.26
C ASP A 89 11.79 -1.50 20.08
N GLY A 90 12.26 -1.73 18.85
CA GLY A 90 13.48 -2.48 18.60
C GLY A 90 13.34 -4.00 18.59
N GLY A 91 12.14 -4.56 18.39
CA GLY A 91 12.03 -5.90 17.80
C GLY A 91 11.03 -6.88 18.37
N GLN A 92 10.16 -6.51 19.32
CA GLN A 92 9.07 -7.40 19.70
C GLN A 92 8.00 -7.39 18.61
N ARG A 93 7.67 -8.56 18.07
CA ARG A 93 6.59 -8.71 17.10
C ARG A 93 5.27 -8.33 17.78
N PRO A 94 4.49 -7.37 17.26
CA PRO A 94 3.18 -7.03 17.80
C PRO A 94 2.22 -8.22 17.77
N ASP A 95 1.31 -8.24 18.73
CA ASP A 95 0.10 -9.06 18.61
C ASP A 95 -0.90 -8.35 17.68
N GLY A 96 -1.78 -9.11 17.03
CA GLY A 96 -2.85 -8.54 16.21
C GLY A 96 -3.00 -9.19 14.84
N PRO A 97 -3.95 -8.68 14.04
CA PRO A 97 -4.20 -9.21 12.71
C PRO A 97 -3.03 -8.94 11.77
N VAL A 98 -2.85 -9.86 10.81
CA VAL A 98 -1.88 -9.70 9.72
C VAL A 98 -2.32 -8.53 8.84
N GLU A 99 -1.44 -7.56 8.65
CA GLU A 99 -1.66 -6.40 7.78
C GLU A 99 -0.85 -6.51 6.49
N TYR A 100 0.41 -6.99 6.59
CA TYR A 100 1.30 -7.11 5.45
C TYR A 100 1.71 -8.56 5.21
N LEU A 101 1.68 -8.99 3.96
CA LEU A 101 2.28 -10.24 3.51
C LEU A 101 3.54 -9.95 2.70
N VAL A 102 4.71 -10.33 3.22
CA VAL A 102 5.97 -10.25 2.47
C VAL A 102 6.30 -11.63 1.95
N SER A 103 6.63 -11.77 0.67
CA SER A 103 7.09 -13.03 0.09
C SER A 103 8.46 -12.85 -0.54
N VAL A 104 9.41 -13.69 -0.16
CA VAL A 104 10.80 -13.63 -0.66
C VAL A 104 11.06 -14.84 -1.54
N ALA A 105 11.27 -14.59 -2.82
CA ALA A 105 11.72 -15.57 -3.79
C ALA A 105 13.24 -15.54 -3.91
N ASP A 106 13.89 -16.64 -3.53
CA ASP A 106 15.33 -16.82 -3.60
C ASP A 106 15.68 -18.29 -3.90
N ALA A 107 16.63 -18.50 -4.81
CA ALA A 107 17.13 -19.82 -5.21
C ALA A 107 16.04 -20.86 -5.49
N GLY A 108 14.94 -20.46 -6.14
CA GLY A 108 13.81 -21.33 -6.49
C GLY A 108 12.88 -21.68 -5.33
N ARG A 109 13.03 -21.03 -4.16
CA ARG A 109 12.12 -21.14 -3.01
C ARG A 109 11.42 -19.81 -2.79
N CYS A 110 10.15 -19.86 -2.42
CA CYS A 110 9.38 -18.70 -2.00
C CYS A 110 9.02 -18.86 -0.52
N ARG A 111 9.37 -17.88 0.32
CA ARG A 111 9.08 -17.87 1.76
C ARG A 111 8.14 -16.70 2.07
N PRO A 112 6.91 -16.96 2.52
CA PRO A 112 5.99 -15.92 2.93
C PRO A 112 6.11 -15.63 4.44
N TYR A 113 6.01 -14.34 4.77
CA TYR A 113 6.12 -13.76 6.10
C TYR A 113 4.91 -12.88 6.39
N ALA A 114 4.25 -13.09 7.52
CA ALA A 114 3.04 -12.37 7.91
C ALA A 114 3.32 -11.34 9.02
N LEU A 115 3.20 -10.06 8.67
CA LEU A 115 3.49 -8.94 9.56
C LEU A 115 2.20 -8.31 10.09
N PRO A 116 2.08 -8.08 11.40
CA PRO A 116 0.89 -7.49 12.02
C PRO A 116 0.73 -5.99 11.73
N PHE A 117 -0.47 -5.44 11.97
CA PHE A 117 -0.84 -4.02 11.74
C PHE A 117 0.15 -2.98 12.28
N GLU A 118 0.69 -3.18 13.47
CA GLU A 118 1.63 -2.24 14.09
C GLU A 118 3.07 -2.38 13.55
N SER A 119 3.30 -3.19 12.51
CA SER A 119 4.59 -3.24 11.85
C SER A 119 4.82 -2.00 10.99
N CYS A 120 6.08 -1.59 10.87
CA CYS A 120 6.46 -0.58 9.89
C CYS A 120 6.12 -1.12 8.48
N PRO A 121 5.54 -0.31 7.57
CA PRO A 121 5.27 -0.77 6.21
C PRO A 121 6.55 -1.33 5.58
N PRO A 122 6.56 -2.60 5.12
CA PRO A 122 7.81 -3.34 4.88
C PRO A 122 8.69 -2.68 3.80
N TRP A 123 8.08 -2.03 2.81
CA TRP A 123 8.79 -1.30 1.76
C TRP A 123 9.55 -0.06 2.27
N ARG A 124 9.29 0.45 3.48
CA ARG A 124 10.02 1.60 4.04
C ARG A 124 11.42 1.23 4.54
N LEU A 125 11.68 -0.05 4.82
CA LEU A 125 12.98 -0.52 5.28
C LEU A 125 14.01 -0.69 4.16
N GLY A 126 13.58 -0.61 2.90
CA GLY A 126 14.45 -0.91 1.77
C GLY A 126 14.97 -2.35 1.80
N PRO A 127 16.13 -2.61 1.15
CA PRO A 127 16.75 -3.93 1.12
C PRO A 127 17.09 -4.49 2.51
N ARG A 128 17.24 -3.62 3.53
CA ARG A 128 17.47 -4.03 4.93
C ARG A 128 16.31 -4.85 5.48
N LEU A 129 15.12 -4.81 4.88
CA LEU A 129 14.00 -5.68 5.24
C LEU A 129 14.42 -7.16 5.26
N LEU A 130 15.24 -7.60 4.30
CA LEU A 130 15.66 -9.00 4.20
C LEU A 130 16.40 -9.48 5.46
N ASP A 131 17.16 -8.59 6.10
CA ASP A 131 17.89 -8.85 7.35
C ASP A 131 16.98 -8.81 8.59
N ARG A 132 15.75 -8.32 8.45
CA ARG A 132 14.77 -8.17 9.56
C ARG A 132 13.68 -9.24 9.57
N LEU A 133 13.49 -9.95 8.45
CA LEU A 133 12.53 -11.05 8.37
C LEU A 133 13.04 -12.24 9.19
N ASP A 134 12.23 -12.69 10.15
CA ASP A 134 12.60 -13.77 11.07
C ASP A 134 11.74 -15.03 10.85
N SER A 135 12.28 -16.18 11.24
CA SER A 135 11.58 -17.46 11.24
C SER A 135 10.24 -17.46 11.99
N ARG A 136 10.09 -16.62 13.02
CA ARG A 136 8.83 -16.47 13.77
C ARG A 136 7.69 -15.87 12.95
N ASP A 137 8.03 -15.19 11.85
CA ASP A 137 7.07 -14.52 10.97
C ASP A 137 6.68 -15.38 9.77
N LEU A 138 7.38 -16.52 9.57
CA LEU A 138 7.08 -17.47 8.50
C LEU A 138 5.69 -18.06 8.66
N VAL A 139 4.96 -18.10 7.56
CA VAL A 139 3.63 -18.70 7.50
C VAL A 139 3.53 -19.64 6.31
N THR A 140 2.53 -20.52 6.30
CA THR A 140 2.11 -21.27 5.11
C THR A 140 0.73 -20.84 4.62
N ALA A 141 -0.01 -20.10 5.45
CA ALA A 141 -1.30 -19.51 5.14
C ALA A 141 -1.54 -18.31 6.08
N CYS A 142 -2.32 -17.33 5.61
CA CYS A 142 -2.85 -16.26 6.45
C CYS A 142 -4.29 -16.61 6.84
N SER A 143 -4.65 -16.40 8.11
CA SER A 143 -6.02 -16.61 8.59
C SER A 143 -7.00 -15.54 8.12
N ALA A 144 -6.50 -14.38 7.68
CA ALA A 144 -7.26 -13.29 7.10
C ALA A 144 -6.51 -12.71 5.88
N HIS A 145 -7.23 -11.98 5.03
CA HIS A 145 -6.61 -11.26 3.92
C HIS A 145 -5.81 -10.05 4.42
N PRO A 146 -4.51 -9.93 4.09
CA PRO A 146 -3.72 -8.75 4.43
C PRO A 146 -4.22 -7.52 3.66
N ALA A 147 -3.94 -6.32 4.17
CA ALA A 147 -4.26 -5.07 3.47
C ALA A 147 -3.26 -4.75 2.35
N ALA A 148 -2.02 -5.22 2.46
CA ALA A 148 -1.02 -5.03 1.42
C ALA A 148 -0.03 -6.20 1.39
N GLY A 149 0.71 -6.32 0.29
CA GLY A 149 1.75 -7.31 0.15
C GLY A 149 2.91 -6.84 -0.70
N LEU A 150 4.08 -7.40 -0.40
CA LEU A 150 5.34 -7.13 -1.09
C LEU A 150 5.97 -8.47 -1.48
N HIS A 151 6.15 -8.69 -2.76
CA HIS A 151 6.90 -9.81 -3.31
C HIS A 151 8.30 -9.36 -3.71
N LEU A 152 9.33 -10.05 -3.24
CA LEU A 152 10.73 -9.74 -3.54
C LEU A 152 11.35 -10.90 -4.31
N ASP A 153 11.71 -10.67 -5.56
CA ASP A 153 12.62 -11.53 -6.33
C ASP A 153 14.05 -11.03 -6.11
N VAL A 154 14.78 -11.73 -5.25
CA VAL A 154 16.14 -11.34 -4.83
C VAL A 154 17.13 -11.44 -5.98
N ALA A 155 17.00 -12.47 -6.82
CA ALA A 155 17.92 -12.71 -7.92
C ALA A 155 17.79 -11.63 -9.01
N ARG A 156 16.56 -11.18 -9.29
CA ARG A 156 16.29 -10.14 -10.29
C ARG A 156 16.25 -8.73 -9.72
N ARG A 157 16.27 -8.58 -8.39
CA ARG A 157 16.03 -7.31 -7.68
C ARG A 157 14.71 -6.66 -8.14
N ARG A 158 13.63 -7.44 -8.08
CA ARG A 158 12.29 -6.96 -8.41
C ARG A 158 11.38 -7.01 -7.20
N ALA A 159 10.57 -5.99 -7.05
CA ALA A 159 9.53 -5.90 -6.05
C ALA A 159 8.17 -5.80 -6.73
N GLY A 160 7.29 -6.77 -6.50
CA GLY A 160 5.88 -6.67 -6.83
C GLY A 160 5.11 -6.21 -5.61
N LEU A 161 4.25 -5.21 -5.74
CA LEU A 161 3.48 -4.69 -4.61
C LEU A 161 2.00 -4.59 -4.95
N TRP A 162 1.16 -4.97 -4.00
CA TRP A 162 -0.27 -4.77 -4.08
C TRP A 162 -0.78 -4.18 -2.77
N SER A 163 -1.82 -3.35 -2.84
CA SER A 163 -2.44 -2.73 -1.67
C SER A 163 -3.89 -2.37 -1.93
N ILE A 164 -4.72 -2.44 -0.89
CA ILE A 164 -6.06 -1.83 -0.89
C ILE A 164 -6.08 -0.40 -0.35
N ARG A 165 -4.98 0.04 0.28
CA ARG A 165 -4.80 1.38 0.83
C ARG A 165 -3.93 2.24 -0.10
N PRO A 166 -4.09 3.58 -0.07
CA PRO A 166 -3.15 4.48 -0.71
C PRO A 166 -1.70 4.21 -0.30
N LEU A 167 -0.77 4.33 -1.24
CA LEU A 167 0.64 4.04 -1.04
C LEU A 167 1.48 5.28 -0.71
N ALA A 168 0.88 6.47 -0.74
CA ALA A 168 1.49 7.72 -0.33
C ALA A 168 2.91 7.89 -0.90
N GLY A 169 3.05 8.20 -2.19
CA GLY A 169 4.30 8.56 -2.83
C GLY A 169 5.30 7.40 -3.02
N LEU A 170 4.92 6.16 -2.72
CA LEU A 170 5.86 5.04 -2.73
C LEU A 170 6.55 4.84 -4.08
N ALA A 171 5.84 5.04 -5.20
CA ALA A 171 6.41 4.88 -6.53
C ALA A 171 7.53 5.90 -6.79
N GLN A 172 7.32 7.13 -6.35
CA GLN A 172 8.25 8.26 -6.47
C GLN A 172 9.47 8.06 -5.56
N ASP A 173 9.24 7.61 -4.32
CA ASP A 173 10.29 7.36 -3.33
C ASP A 173 11.08 6.06 -3.61
N TRP A 174 10.59 5.20 -4.52
CA TRP A 174 11.04 3.82 -4.63
C TRP A 174 12.54 3.68 -4.86
N SER A 175 13.11 4.45 -5.80
CA SER A 175 14.53 4.33 -6.14
C SER A 175 15.46 4.74 -5.00
N GLU A 176 14.99 5.62 -4.11
CA GLU A 176 15.73 6.01 -2.90
C GLU A 176 15.60 4.94 -1.81
N LEU A 177 14.39 4.42 -1.59
CA LEU A 177 14.12 3.39 -0.58
C LEU A 177 14.73 2.03 -0.95
N TRP A 178 14.68 1.65 -2.23
CA TRP A 178 15.16 0.38 -2.76
C TRP A 178 16.16 0.58 -3.92
N PRO A 179 17.39 1.04 -3.62
CA PRO A 179 18.38 1.31 -4.66
C PRO A 179 18.69 0.09 -5.52
N GLY A 180 18.49 0.25 -6.83
CA GLY A 180 18.75 -0.79 -7.82
C GLY A 180 17.73 -1.94 -7.84
N TRP A 181 16.54 -1.76 -7.25
CA TRP A 181 15.41 -2.66 -7.41
C TRP A 181 14.34 -2.04 -8.32
N GLU A 182 13.74 -2.85 -9.17
CA GLU A 182 12.58 -2.46 -9.99
C GLU A 182 11.27 -2.67 -9.20
N LEU A 183 10.33 -1.74 -9.32
CA LEU A 183 8.99 -1.83 -8.74
C LEU A 183 7.95 -2.20 -9.82
N GLU A 184 7.06 -3.13 -9.48
CA GLU A 184 5.85 -3.48 -10.22
C GLU A 184 4.64 -3.25 -9.28
N LEU A 185 3.69 -2.42 -9.72
CA LEU A 185 2.47 -2.03 -8.99
C LEU A 185 1.21 -2.60 -9.65
#